data_AF-A0A699X5W7-F1
#
_entry.id   AF-A0A699X5W7-F1
#
_cell.length_a   1.000
_cell.length_b   1.000
_cell.length_c   1.000
_cell.angle_alpha   90.00
_cell.angle_beta   90.00
_cell.angle_gamma   90.00
#
_symmetry.space_group_name_H-M   'P 1'
#
loop_
_entity.id
_entity.type
_entity.pdbx_description
1 polymer ?
#
loop_
_entity_poly.entity_id
_entity_poly.type
_entity_poly.pdbx_seq_one_letter_code
_entity_poly.pdbx_strand_id
1 'polypeptide(L)'
;GVNGLEAIPRIRALNNPPAILVLSMHDEAQMAARALKIGAAGYATKDSDPALLLTAIRRVAAGGRYIDPDLADRMVFEVGLTDSRPLHSLLSEREF
;
A
#
# COMPACT_ATOMS: atom_id res chain seq x y z
N GLY A 1 19.03 -0.75 -9.21
CA GLY A 1 17.94 0.26 -9.21
C GLY A 1 17.13 0.10 -7.94
N VAL A 2 16.55 1.17 -7.40
CA VAL A 2 15.72 1.11 -6.19
C VAL A 2 14.38 0.46 -6.51
N ASN A 3 13.98 -0.56 -5.74
CA ASN A 3 12.68 -1.19 -5.90
C ASN A 3 11.57 -0.20 -5.48
N GLY A 4 10.43 -0.18 -6.19
CA GLY A 4 9.32 0.74 -5.93
C GLY A 4 8.85 0.73 -4.47
N LEU A 5 8.86 -0.43 -3.80
CA LEU A 5 8.54 -0.53 -2.38
C LEU A 5 9.61 0.07 -1.45
N GLU A 6 10.89 -0.02 -1.79
CA GLU A 6 11.98 0.56 -0.99
C GLU A 6 12.03 2.08 -1.09
N ALA A 7 11.47 2.65 -2.17
CA ALA A 7 11.35 4.09 -2.33
C ALA A 7 10.31 4.69 -1.37
N ILE A 8 9.27 3.94 -0.99
CA ILE A 8 8.16 4.46 -0.19
C ILE A 8 8.64 4.97 1.18
N PRO A 9 9.38 4.20 2.00
CA PRO A 9 9.88 4.68 3.28
C PRO A 9 10.81 5.90 3.14
N ARG A 10 11.59 5.96 2.06
CA ARG A 10 12.52 7.08 1.80
C ARG A 10 11.77 8.37 1.46
N ILE A 11 10.74 8.28 0.63
CA ILE A 11 9.88 9.42 0.28
C ILE A 11 9.08 9.87 1.52
N ARG A 12 8.63 8.93 2.34
CA ARG A 12 7.93 9.21 3.60
C ARG A 12 8.80 9.90 4.65
N ALA A 13 10.12 9.77 4.58
CA ALA A 13 11.07 10.40 5.50
C ALA A 13 11.42 11.85 5.16
N LEU A 14 10.89 12.41 4.07
CA LEU A 14 11.07 13.82 3.72
C LEU A 14 10.35 14.75 4.72
N ASN A 15 10.85 15.97 4.91
CA ASN A 15 10.24 16.96 5.81
C ASN A 15 8.77 17.28 5.46
N ASN A 16 8.43 17.26 4.17
CA ASN A 16 7.07 17.42 3.67
C ASN A 16 6.80 16.32 2.62
N PRO A 17 6.42 15.11 3.05
CA PRO A 17 6.33 13.97 2.15
C PRO A 17 5.09 14.09 1.25
N PRO A 18 5.22 13.88 -0.07
CA PRO A 18 4.07 13.84 -0.95
C PRO A 18 3.20 12.61 -0.68
N ALA A 19 1.97 12.65 -1.17
CA ALA A 19 1.13 11.48 -1.21
C ALA A 19 1.67 10.48 -2.27
N ILE A 20 1.66 9.19 -1.95
CA ILE A 20 2.29 8.15 -2.77
C ILE A 20 1.20 7.24 -3.35
N LEU A 21 1.05 7.23 -4.67
CA LEU A 21 0.21 6.28 -5.40
C LEU A 21 1.11 5.28 -6.12
N VAL A 22 0.95 3.99 -5.83
CA VAL A 22 1.72 2.92 -6.48
C VAL A 22 0.95 2.36 -7.67
N LEU A 23 1.65 2.20 -8.80
CA LEU A 23 1.11 1.59 -10.01
C LEU A 23 1.86 0.29 -10.34
N SER A 24 1.13 -0.80 -10.54
CA SER A 24 1.71 -2.11 -10.80
C SER A 24 1.03 -2.82 -11.97
N MET A 25 1.80 -3.59 -12.75
CA MET A 25 1.22 -4.58 -13.70
C MET A 25 0.68 -5.81 -12.95
N HIS A 26 1.21 -6.05 -11.75
CA HIS A 26 0.85 -7.20 -10.92
C HIS A 26 -0.27 -6.80 -9.99
N ASP A 27 -1.40 -7.46 -10.15
CA ASP A 27 -2.61 -7.26 -9.38
C ASP A 27 -2.62 -8.17 -8.14
N GLU A 28 -1.53 -8.11 -7.39
CA GLU A 28 -1.27 -8.98 -6.25
C GLU A 28 -1.69 -8.25 -4.97
N ALA A 29 -2.77 -8.73 -4.34
CA ALA A 29 -3.31 -8.19 -3.09
C ALA A 29 -2.26 -8.06 -1.98
N GLN A 30 -1.32 -9.00 -1.91
CA GLN A 30 -0.21 -8.98 -0.95
C GLN A 30 0.75 -7.80 -1.18
N MET A 31 1.06 -7.51 -2.44
CA MET A 31 1.92 -6.38 -2.81
C MET A 31 1.26 -5.05 -2.46
N ALA A 32 -0.04 -4.95 -2.77
CA ALA A 32 -0.85 -3.78 -2.42
C ALA A 32 -0.93 -3.57 -0.91
N ALA A 33 -1.24 -4.63 -0.15
CA ALA A 33 -1.25 -4.60 1.31
C ALA A 33 0.11 -4.13 1.87
N ARG A 34 1.22 -4.66 1.34
CA ARG A 34 2.57 -4.26 1.77
C ARG A 34 2.87 -2.80 1.45
N ALA A 35 2.55 -2.33 0.25
CA ALA A 35 2.74 -0.95 -0.16
C ALA A 35 1.97 0.02 0.75
N LEU A 36 0.70 -0.28 1.03
CA LEU A 36 -0.16 0.51 1.91
C LEU A 36 0.38 0.50 3.35
N LYS A 37 0.84 -0.67 3.84
CA LYS A 37 1.42 -0.81 5.19
C LYS A 37 2.69 0.03 5.38
N ILE A 38 3.51 0.18 4.35
CA ILE A 38 4.74 0.98 4.42
C ILE A 38 4.54 2.47 4.05
N GLY A 39 3.29 2.90 3.86
CA GLY A 39 2.94 4.32 3.75
C GLY A 39 2.51 4.80 2.37
N ALA A 40 2.20 3.90 1.43
CA ALA A 40 1.47 4.30 0.23
C ALA A 40 0.09 4.83 0.61
N ALA A 41 -0.32 5.92 -0.02
CA ALA A 41 -1.67 6.47 0.11
C ALA A 41 -2.64 5.77 -0.86
N GLY A 42 -2.14 5.14 -1.93
CA GLY A 42 -2.98 4.28 -2.75
C GLY A 42 -2.23 3.29 -3.61
N TYR A 43 -2.99 2.39 -4.22
CA TYR A 43 -2.53 1.36 -5.14
C TYR A 43 -3.53 1.21 -6.30
N ALA A 44 -3.03 1.19 -7.53
CA ALA A 44 -3.83 0.92 -8.71
C ALA A 44 -3.05 0.05 -9.71
N THR A 45 -3.77 -0.62 -10.59
CA THR A 45 -3.16 -1.38 -11.69
C THR A 45 -2.72 -0.43 -12.80
N LYS A 46 -1.69 -0.81 -13.57
CA LYS A 46 -1.26 -0.02 -14.73
C LYS A 46 -2.25 -0.06 -15.90
N ASP A 47 -3.12 -1.07 -15.90
CA ASP A 47 -4.21 -1.23 -16.87
C ASP A 47 -5.52 -0.54 -16.43
N SER A 48 -5.50 0.18 -15.31
CA SER A 48 -6.65 0.97 -14.84
C SER A 48 -7.11 1.96 -15.90
N ASP A 49 -8.42 2.13 -16.03
CA ASP A 49 -9.02 3.18 -16.86
C ASP A 49 -8.36 4.53 -16.54
N PRO A 50 -7.88 5.29 -17.54
CA PRO A 50 -7.31 6.63 -17.34
C PRO A 50 -8.19 7.57 -16.49
N ALA A 51 -9.52 7.46 -16.59
CA ALA A 51 -10.46 8.24 -15.78
C ALA A 51 -10.44 7.81 -14.30
N LEU A 52 -10.29 6.51 -14.03
CA LEU A 52 -10.12 5.98 -12.67
C LEU A 52 -8.75 6.38 -12.11
N LEU A 53 -7.69 6.33 -12.92
CA LEU A 53 -6.37 6.80 -12.50
C LEU A 53 -6.38 8.28 -12.11
N LEU A 54 -7.06 9.12 -12.90
CA LEU A 54 -7.20 10.53 -12.58
C LEU A 54 -7.96 10.74 -11.26
N THR A 55 -9.02 9.96 -11.04
CA THR A 55 -9.76 9.94 -9.77
C THR A 55 -8.88 9.55 -8.60
N ALA A 56 -8.07 8.49 -8.76
CA ALA A 56 -7.14 8.01 -7.76
C ALA A 56 -6.11 9.08 -7.36
N ILE A 57 -5.48 9.72 -8.36
CA ILE A 57 -4.51 10.79 -8.15
C ILE A 57 -5.13 11.95 -7.36
N ARG A 58 -6.31 12.44 -7.80
CA ARG A 58 -6.99 13.56 -7.12
C ARG A 58 -7.36 13.22 -5.68
N ARG A 59 -7.86 12.01 -5.45
CA ARG A 59 -8.24 11.54 -4.11
C ARG A 59 -7.04 11.44 -3.17
N VAL A 60 -5.93 10.88 -3.67
CA VAL A 60 -4.69 10.72 -2.90
C VAL A 60 -4.04 12.09 -2.62
N ALA A 61 -4.05 13.00 -3.60
CA ALA A 61 -3.54 14.37 -3.42
C ALA A 61 -4.35 15.18 -2.38
N ALA A 62 -5.64 14.89 -2.24
CA ALA A 62 -6.50 15.49 -1.20
C ALA A 62 -6.31 14.87 0.20
N GLY A 63 -5.34 13.98 0.40
CA GLY A 63 -5.09 13.28 1.66
C GLY A 63 -5.96 12.03 1.87
N GLY A 64 -6.77 11.66 0.86
CA GLY A 64 -7.53 10.43 0.87
C GLY A 64 -6.69 9.20 0.55
N ARG A 65 -7.33 8.03 0.59
CA ARG A 65 -6.75 6.76 0.15
C ARG A 65 -7.49 6.21 -1.06
N TYR A 66 -6.78 5.52 -1.94
CA TYR A 66 -7.37 4.86 -3.11
C TYR A 66 -6.83 3.45 -3.26
N ILE A 67 -7.72 2.49 -3.48
CA ILE A 67 -7.38 1.14 -3.91
C ILE A 67 -8.33 0.84 -5.06
N ASP A 68 -7.83 0.22 -6.11
CA ASP A 68 -8.68 -0.30 -7.17
C ASP A 68 -9.77 -1.23 -6.59
N PRO A 69 -11.06 -1.09 -6.97
CA PRO A 69 -12.14 -1.88 -6.38
C PRO A 69 -11.94 -3.40 -6.48
N ASP A 70 -11.50 -3.91 -7.63
CA ASP A 70 -11.33 -5.34 -7.85
C ASP A 70 -10.18 -5.90 -7.00
N LEU A 71 -9.17 -5.08 -6.76
CA LEU A 71 -8.07 -5.39 -5.86
C LEU A 71 -8.50 -5.29 -4.40
N ALA A 72 -9.33 -4.31 -4.04
CA ALA A 72 -9.85 -4.17 -2.68
C ALA A 72 -10.68 -5.39 -2.27
N ASP A 73 -11.54 -5.89 -3.18
CA ASP A 73 -12.31 -7.11 -2.97
C ASP A 73 -11.38 -8.31 -2.73
N ARG A 74 -10.40 -8.52 -3.60
CA ARG A 74 -9.40 -9.60 -3.41
C ARG A 74 -8.61 -9.44 -2.12
N MET A 75 -8.24 -8.22 -1.72
CA MET A 75 -7.58 -7.99 -0.44
C MET A 75 -8.43 -8.45 0.74
N VAL A 76 -9.74 -8.23 0.70
CA VAL A 76 -10.65 -8.70 1.76
C VAL A 76 -10.65 -10.23 1.84
N PHE A 77 -10.67 -10.92 0.70
CA PHE A 77 -10.76 -12.39 0.65
C PHE A 77 -9.42 -13.12 0.80
N GLU A 78 -8.31 -12.56 0.32
CA GLU A 78 -6.97 -13.18 0.37
C GLU A 78 -6.16 -12.76 1.60
N VAL A 79 -6.28 -11.50 2.05
CA VAL A 79 -5.58 -10.99 3.24
C VAL A 79 -6.42 -11.20 4.50
N GLY A 80 -7.73 -11.40 4.35
CA GLY A 80 -8.62 -11.89 5.41
C GLY A 80 -8.30 -13.34 5.79
N LEU A 81 -7.26 -13.51 6.61
CA LEU A 81 -6.98 -14.63 7.55
C LEU A 81 -5.56 -14.59 8.15
N THR A 82 -4.75 -13.54 7.95
CA THR A 82 -3.36 -13.49 8.45
C THR A 82 -3.03 -12.23 9.26
N ASP A 83 -3.84 -11.94 10.29
CA ASP A 83 -3.28 -11.36 11.53
C ASP A 83 -2.82 -12.46 12.49
N SER A 84 -2.30 -13.56 11.93
CA SER A 84 -1.48 -14.54 12.63
C SER A 84 -0.07 -13.97 12.87
N ARG A 85 0.03 -12.78 13.48
CA ARG A 85 1.19 -12.56 14.35
C ARG A 85 0.94 -13.45 15.56
N PRO A 86 1.76 -14.46 15.83
CA PRO A 86 1.65 -15.13 17.11
C PRO A 86 1.82 -14.07 18.20
N LEU A 87 0.86 -14.01 19.14
CA LEU A 87 0.89 -13.11 20.30
C LEU A 87 2.22 -13.22 21.09
N HIS A 88 2.98 -14.31 20.93
CA HIS A 88 4.29 -14.50 21.55
C HIS A 88 5.40 -13.58 21.01
N SER A 89 5.22 -12.94 19.85
CA SER A 89 6.22 -12.01 19.29
C SER A 89 6.20 -10.60 19.89
N LEU A 90 5.16 -10.25 20.67
CA LEU A 90 5.04 -8.95 21.37
C LEU A 90 5.58 -8.98 22.80
N LEU A 91 6.09 -10.12 23.29
CA LEU A 91 6.52 -10.30 24.68
C LEU A 91 8.06 -10.41 24.86
N SER A 92 8.84 -10.45 23.78
CA SER A 92 10.28 -10.76 23.86
C SER A 92 11.22 -9.55 23.95
N GLU A 93 10.73 -8.31 23.96
CA GLU A 93 11.59 -7.10 23.99
C GLU A 93 12.00 -6.64 25.41
N ARG A 94 12.06 -7.56 26.38
CA ARG A 94 12.65 -7.28 27.70
C ARG A 94 13.71 -8.28 28.16
N GLU A 95 14.50 -8.85 27.25
CA GLU A 95 15.77 -9.48 27.63
C GLU A 95 16.79 -9.28 26.50
N PHE A 96 17.62 -8.23 26.63
CA PHE A 96 19.09 -8.24 26.49
C PHE A 96 19.65 -6.86 26.85
#